data_AF-A0AAF0TWC2-F1
#
_entry.id   AF-A0AAF0TWC2-F1
#
_cell.length_a   1.000
_cell.length_b   1.000
_cell.length_c   1.000
_cell.angle_alpha   90.00
_cell.angle_beta   90.00
_cell.angle_gamma   90.00
#
_symmetry.space_group_name_H-M   'P 1'
#
loop_
_entity.id
_entity.type
_entity.pdbx_description
1 polymer ?
#
loop_
_entity_poly.entity_id
_entity_poly.type
_entity_poly.pdbx_seq_one_letter_code
_entity_poly.pdbx_strand_id
1 'polypeptide(L)'
;MTVAAGIGYALLALGPSLSLFIALISKKPFLILTLLSSTLVWLMSLIVMSALWRAFLPLKSTAWWPYAILILTSVGFQEGLRILFWKVYKKLEDILDAFADRVSKPRLFMMDKMQIALAGGLGHGVAHAVFFCLGLLTPAFGPATYYVEKCSKIPFFLVSAIIALAFATIHTFSMVIAFSGYEEGNKVDQCFAPVVHLIAGMLTLTNLAFGGCMIGIPLLYCVAIVTLVHCGKMAWRRLIESRSREGNFSNSQ
;
A
#
# COMPACT_ATOMS: atom_id res chain seq x y z
N MET A 1 -23.88 17.81 -6.93
CA MET A 1 -22.54 17.45 -7.40
C MET A 1 -22.68 16.75 -8.74
N THR A 2 -21.66 16.74 -9.57
CA THR A 2 -21.75 16.31 -10.97
C THR A 2 -20.80 15.15 -11.21
N VAL A 3 -20.81 14.60 -12.43
CA VAL A 3 -19.79 13.66 -12.93
C VAL A 3 -18.35 14.15 -12.61
N ALA A 4 -18.11 15.47 -12.62
CA ALA A 4 -16.83 16.05 -12.27
C ALA A 4 -16.39 15.76 -10.82
N ALA A 5 -17.31 15.69 -9.87
CA ALA A 5 -16.99 15.36 -8.47
C ALA A 5 -16.59 13.89 -8.33
N GLY A 6 -17.36 12.98 -8.92
CA GLY A 6 -17.04 11.55 -8.95
C GLY A 6 -15.67 11.29 -9.59
N ILE A 7 -15.39 11.90 -10.74
CA ILE A 7 -14.08 11.81 -11.41
C ILE A 7 -12.99 12.43 -10.53
N GLY A 8 -13.24 13.59 -9.93
CA GLY A 8 -12.29 14.27 -9.04
C GLY A 8 -11.88 13.42 -7.84
N TYR A 9 -12.84 12.77 -7.18
CA TYR A 9 -12.55 11.86 -6.07
C TYR A 9 -11.81 10.59 -6.51
N ALA A 10 -12.15 10.02 -7.67
CA ALA A 10 -11.44 8.87 -8.22
C ALA A 10 -9.98 9.23 -8.56
N LEU A 11 -9.75 10.37 -9.21
CA LEU A 11 -8.41 10.87 -9.52
C LEU A 11 -7.63 11.29 -8.28
N LEU A 12 -8.29 11.77 -7.23
CA LEU A 12 -7.62 12.03 -5.95
C LEU A 12 -7.13 10.72 -5.32
N ALA A 13 -7.98 9.70 -5.27
CA ALA A 13 -7.64 8.42 -4.66
C ALA A 13 -6.57 7.63 -5.45
N LEU A 14 -6.69 7.61 -6.79
CA LEU A 14 -5.88 6.74 -7.66
C LEU A 14 -4.89 7.48 -8.56
N GLY A 15 -4.96 8.80 -8.68
CA GLY A 15 -4.14 9.58 -9.60
C GLY A 15 -2.64 9.33 -9.45
N PRO A 16 -2.07 9.43 -8.23
CA PRO A 16 -0.67 9.09 -8.00
C PRO A 16 -0.33 7.63 -8.35
N SER A 17 -1.24 6.70 -8.06
CA SER A 17 -1.07 5.29 -8.40
C SER A 17 -1.06 5.06 -9.92
N LEU A 18 -1.96 5.73 -10.65
CA LEU A 18 -2.02 5.71 -12.11
C LEU A 18 -0.75 6.31 -12.73
N SER A 19 -0.23 7.40 -12.16
CA SER A 19 1.03 8.01 -12.59
C SER A 19 2.20 7.03 -12.45
N LEU A 20 2.35 6.38 -11.29
CA LEU A 20 3.38 5.36 -11.07
C LEU A 20 3.22 4.16 -12.01
N PHE A 21 1.98 3.73 -12.26
CA PHE A 21 1.70 2.65 -13.17
C PHE A 21 2.16 2.98 -14.60
N ILE A 22 1.75 4.13 -15.14
CA ILE A 22 2.09 4.55 -16.50
C ILE A 22 3.59 4.81 -16.64
N ALA A 23 4.21 5.48 -15.66
CA ALA A 23 5.61 5.86 -15.74
C ALA A 23 6.56 4.66 -15.62
N LEU A 24 6.29 3.73 -14.69
CA LEU A 24 7.26 2.69 -14.28
C LEU A 24 6.78 1.28 -14.60
N ILE A 25 5.57 0.91 -14.18
CA ILE A 25 5.12 -0.49 -14.17
C ILE A 25 4.73 -0.96 -15.57
N SER A 26 4.05 -0.11 -16.36
CA SER A 26 3.59 -0.43 -17.71
C SER A 26 4.74 -0.73 -18.69
N LYS A 27 5.98 -0.35 -18.33
CA LYS A 27 7.17 -0.53 -19.17
C LYS A 27 7.67 -1.97 -19.19
N LYS A 28 7.28 -2.81 -18.23
CA LYS A 28 7.74 -4.20 -18.12
C LYS A 28 6.54 -5.12 -17.79
N PRO A 29 6.22 -6.12 -18.64
CA PRO A 29 5.06 -6.99 -18.42
C PRO A 29 5.13 -7.77 -17.11
N PHE A 30 6.34 -8.12 -16.64
CA PHE A 30 6.55 -8.77 -15.35
C PHE A 30 6.09 -7.90 -14.16
N LEU A 31 6.28 -6.58 -14.22
CA LEU A 31 5.82 -5.67 -13.17
C LEU A 31 4.29 -5.58 -13.15
N ILE A 32 3.65 -5.59 -14.32
CA ILE A 32 2.19 -5.64 -14.44
C ILE A 32 1.66 -6.93 -13.79
N LEU A 33 2.26 -8.08 -14.10
CA LEU A 33 1.87 -9.36 -13.52
C LEU A 33 2.06 -9.37 -11.99
N THR A 34 3.16 -8.80 -11.50
CA THR A 34 3.42 -8.66 -10.07
C THR A 34 2.34 -7.82 -9.40
N LEU A 35 1.99 -6.67 -9.98
CA LEU A 35 0.93 -5.80 -9.47
C LEU A 35 -0.41 -6.54 -9.42
N LEU A 36 -0.80 -7.21 -10.51
CA LEU A 36 -2.07 -7.95 -10.58
C LEU A 36 -2.14 -9.08 -9.56
N SER A 37 -1.07 -9.89 -9.47
CA SER A 37 -0.96 -10.96 -8.47
C SER A 37 -1.07 -10.41 -7.04
N SER A 38 -0.38 -9.31 -6.77
CA SER A 38 -0.40 -8.66 -5.47
C SER A 38 -1.77 -8.10 -5.09
N THR A 39 -2.49 -7.49 -6.04
CA THR A 39 -3.87 -7.03 -5.88
C THR A 39 -4.79 -8.21 -5.49
N LEU A 40 -4.66 -9.35 -6.20
CA LEU A 40 -5.47 -10.53 -5.94
C LEU A 40 -5.20 -11.12 -4.56
N VAL A 41 -3.93 -11.28 -4.17
CA VAL A 41 -3.55 -11.81 -2.85
C VAL A 41 -4.13 -10.93 -1.74
N TRP A 42 -4.09 -9.61 -1.88
CA TRP A 42 -4.67 -8.71 -0.90
C TRP A 42 -6.20 -8.80 -0.82
N LEU A 43 -6.90 -8.86 -1.96
CA LEU A 43 -8.36 -9.03 -1.97
C LEU A 43 -8.77 -10.37 -1.36
N MET A 44 -8.06 -11.45 -1.66
CA MET A 44 -8.27 -12.76 -1.03
C MET A 44 -8.11 -12.68 0.48
N SER A 45 -7.17 -11.85 0.96
CA SER A 45 -7.00 -11.64 2.39
C SER A 45 -8.25 -11.07 3.07
N LEU A 46 -8.88 -10.07 2.45
CA LEU A 46 -10.11 -9.47 2.96
C LEU A 46 -11.29 -10.42 2.86
N ILE A 47 -11.37 -11.25 1.81
CA ILE A 47 -12.41 -12.27 1.68
C ILE A 47 -12.32 -13.26 2.84
N VAL A 48 -11.12 -13.78 3.12
CA VAL A 48 -10.89 -14.71 4.25
C VAL A 48 -11.26 -14.04 5.58
N MET A 49 -10.76 -12.82 5.82
CA MET A 49 -11.05 -12.11 7.07
C MET A 49 -12.53 -11.75 7.22
N SER A 50 -13.22 -11.38 6.13
CA SER A 50 -14.66 -11.09 6.17
C SER A 50 -15.49 -12.35 6.46
N ALA A 51 -15.10 -13.51 5.89
CA ALA A 51 -15.75 -14.79 6.17
C ALA A 51 -15.59 -15.20 7.64
N LEU A 52 -14.39 -15.03 8.21
CA LEU A 52 -14.13 -15.31 9.63
C LEU A 52 -14.92 -14.39 10.56
N TRP A 53 -14.95 -13.09 10.26
CA TRP A 53 -15.65 -12.11 11.09
C TRP A 53 -17.18 -12.14 10.94
N ARG A 54 -17.71 -12.77 9.90
CA ARG A 54 -19.17 -12.90 9.66
C ARG A 54 -19.91 -13.52 10.85
N ALA A 55 -19.30 -14.46 11.56
CA ALA A 55 -19.90 -15.12 12.73
C ALA A 55 -20.11 -14.18 13.93
N PHE A 56 -19.45 -13.02 13.95
CA PHE A 56 -19.47 -12.06 15.06
C PHE A 56 -20.26 -10.78 14.74
N LEU A 57 -20.89 -10.69 13.57
CA LEU A 57 -21.70 -9.53 13.14
C LEU A 57 -23.18 -9.70 13.57
N PRO A 58 -23.90 -8.60 13.88
CA PRO A 58 -23.47 -7.20 13.86
C PRO A 58 -22.77 -6.75 15.15
N LEU A 59 -21.69 -5.99 15.00
CA LEU A 59 -21.01 -5.34 16.14
C LEU A 59 -21.80 -4.10 16.57
N LYS A 60 -21.99 -3.91 17.88
CA LYS A 60 -22.65 -2.72 18.42
C LYS A 60 -21.78 -1.49 18.15
N SER A 61 -22.31 -0.51 17.40
CA SER A 61 -21.59 0.68 16.94
C SER A 61 -21.07 1.61 18.05
N THR A 62 -21.61 1.47 19.26
CA THR A 62 -21.19 2.24 20.46
C THR A 62 -19.86 1.75 21.04
N ALA A 63 -19.43 0.53 20.72
CA ALA A 63 -18.20 -0.05 21.24
C ALA A 63 -17.08 0.06 20.19
N TRP A 64 -15.98 0.76 20.51
CA TRP A 64 -14.82 0.90 19.63
C TRP A 64 -13.91 -0.34 19.64
N TRP A 65 -13.89 -1.09 20.75
CA TRP A 65 -12.99 -2.22 20.97
C TRP A 65 -13.19 -3.39 19.98
N PRO A 66 -14.40 -3.77 19.51
CA PRO A 66 -14.55 -4.85 18.55
C PRO A 66 -13.97 -4.47 17.18
N TYR A 67 -14.14 -3.21 16.77
CA TYR A 67 -13.53 -2.69 15.54
C TYR A 67 -12.00 -2.67 15.64
N ALA A 68 -11.45 -2.34 16.82
CA ALA A 68 -10.01 -2.42 17.06
C ALA A 68 -9.47 -3.85 16.91
N ILE A 69 -10.15 -4.87 17.46
CA ILE A 69 -9.75 -6.27 17.30
C ILE A 69 -9.89 -6.72 15.84
N LEU A 70 -10.95 -6.28 15.15
CA LEU A 70 -11.14 -6.56 13.73
C LEU A 70 -10.02 -5.97 12.87
N ILE A 71 -9.63 -4.72 13.13
CA ILE A 71 -8.50 -4.08 12.45
C ILE A 71 -7.20 -4.82 12.79
N LEU A 72 -6.93 -5.11 14.06
CA LEU A 72 -5.71 -5.78 14.49
C LEU A 72 -5.54 -7.16 13.83
N THR A 73 -6.60 -7.98 13.84
CA THR A 73 -6.59 -9.31 13.21
C THR A 73 -6.46 -9.23 11.70
N SER A 74 -7.13 -8.26 11.06
CA SER A 74 -7.06 -8.08 9.61
C SER A 74 -5.69 -7.58 9.14
N VAL A 75 -5.13 -6.59 9.83
CA VAL A 75 -3.79 -6.07 9.57
C VAL A 75 -2.75 -7.17 9.82
N GLY A 76 -2.84 -7.90 10.95
CA GLY A 76 -1.94 -8.99 11.25
C GLY A 76 -1.94 -10.08 10.17
N PHE A 77 -3.11 -10.44 9.65
CA PHE A 77 -3.21 -11.40 8.55
C PHE A 77 -2.62 -10.86 7.24
N GLN A 78 -2.89 -9.61 6.89
CA GLN A 78 -2.33 -8.95 5.70
C GLN A 78 -0.80 -8.83 5.77
N GLU A 79 -0.25 -8.53 6.94
CA GLU A 79 1.20 -8.49 7.17
C GLU A 79 1.84 -9.89 7.11
N GLY A 80 1.14 -10.91 7.62
CA GLY A 80 1.55 -12.30 7.43
C GLY A 80 1.64 -12.69 5.95
N LEU A 81 0.66 -12.29 5.15
CA LEU A 81 0.68 -12.50 3.70
C LEU A 81 1.78 -11.71 2.99
N ARG A 82 2.20 -10.55 3.51
CA ARG A 82 3.36 -9.82 2.98
C ARG A 82 4.64 -10.65 3.09
N ILE A 83 4.84 -11.36 4.20
CA ILE A 83 5.99 -12.27 4.37
C ILE A 83 5.89 -13.45 3.41
N LEU A 84 4.69 -14.01 3.21
CA LEU A 84 4.48 -15.05 2.20
C LEU A 84 4.80 -14.54 0.79
N PHE A 85 4.32 -13.34 0.44
CA PHE A 85 4.56 -12.68 -0.83
C PHE A 85 6.06 -12.44 -1.06
N TRP A 86 6.80 -12.03 -0.04
CA TRP A 86 8.26 -11.95 -0.06
C TRP A 86 8.94 -13.28 -0.38
N LYS A 87 8.53 -14.37 0.28
CA LYS A 87 9.10 -15.72 0.03
C LYS A 87 8.83 -16.19 -1.39
N VAL A 88 7.63 -15.95 -1.91
CA VAL A 88 7.27 -16.26 -3.31
C VAL A 88 8.09 -15.41 -4.26
N TYR A 89 8.25 -14.12 -3.98
CA TYR A 89 9.10 -13.22 -4.76
C TYR A 89 10.55 -13.71 -4.82
N LYS A 90 11.17 -14.06 -3.68
CA LYS A 90 12.53 -14.60 -3.64
C LYS A 90 12.69 -15.83 -4.52
N LYS A 91 11.72 -16.74 -4.48
CA LYS A 91 11.71 -17.93 -5.35
C LYS A 91 11.60 -17.56 -6.83
N LEU A 92 10.79 -16.55 -7.17
CA LEU A 92 10.65 -16.05 -8.54
C LEU A 92 11.92 -15.36 -9.04
N GLU A 93 12.59 -14.60 -8.18
CA GLU A 93 13.89 -13.98 -8.45
C GLU A 93 14.94 -15.03 -8.82
N ASP A 94 15.08 -16.08 -8.01
CA ASP A 94 16.05 -17.16 -8.28
C ASP A 94 15.78 -17.87 -9.61
N ILE A 95 14.50 -18.10 -9.95
CA ILE A 95 14.10 -18.67 -11.24
C ILE A 95 14.45 -17.73 -12.40
N LEU A 96 14.22 -16.43 -12.22
CA LEU A 96 14.46 -15.43 -13.25
C LEU A 96 15.95 -15.21 -13.49
N ASP A 97 16.77 -15.21 -12.44
CA ASP A 97 18.22 -15.12 -12.54
C ASP A 97 18.80 -16.38 -13.24
N ALA A 98 18.29 -17.57 -12.91
CA ALA A 98 18.69 -18.80 -13.60
C ALA A 98 18.31 -18.79 -15.10
N PHE A 99 17.18 -18.17 -15.45
CA PHE A 99 16.79 -17.96 -16.85
C PHE A 99 17.66 -16.92 -17.55
N ALA A 100 17.98 -15.81 -16.87
CA ALA A 100 18.87 -14.77 -17.39
C ALA A 100 20.25 -15.34 -17.73
N ASP A 101 20.82 -16.18 -16.84
CA ASP A 101 22.09 -16.88 -17.07
C ASP A 101 22.03 -17.76 -18.33
N ARG A 102 20.91 -18.49 -18.55
CA ARG A 102 20.72 -19.34 -19.73
C ARG A 102 20.61 -18.56 -21.04
N VAL A 103 20.03 -17.36 -20.99
CA VAL A 103 19.80 -16.51 -22.17
C VAL A 103 20.89 -15.42 -22.30
N SER A 104 21.95 -15.48 -21.49
CA SER A 104 23.05 -14.50 -21.48
C SER A 104 22.56 -13.05 -21.29
N LYS A 105 21.54 -12.87 -20.45
CA LYS A 105 21.01 -11.55 -20.04
C LYS A 105 21.54 -11.20 -18.65
N PRO A 106 21.69 -9.91 -18.33
CA PRO A 106 22.09 -9.50 -16.98
C PRO A 106 21.03 -9.92 -15.96
N ARG A 107 21.49 -10.34 -14.78
CA ARG A 107 20.65 -10.62 -13.61
C ARG A 107 19.94 -9.35 -13.12
N LEU A 108 18.92 -9.53 -12.28
CA LEU A 108 18.16 -8.40 -11.74
C LEU A 108 19.05 -7.45 -10.93
N PHE A 109 19.10 -6.19 -11.36
CA PHE A 109 19.79 -5.16 -10.62
C PHE A 109 18.94 -4.67 -9.44
N MET A 110 19.56 -3.98 -8.48
CA MET A 110 18.87 -3.47 -7.28
C MET A 110 17.63 -2.64 -7.62
N MET A 111 17.71 -1.82 -8.69
CA MET A 111 16.57 -1.03 -9.14
C MET A 111 15.41 -1.87 -9.68
N ASP A 112 15.69 -3.01 -10.32
CA ASP A 112 14.64 -3.92 -10.77
C ASP A 112 13.93 -4.55 -9.58
N LYS A 113 14.68 -4.95 -8.54
CA LYS A 113 14.11 -5.50 -7.30
C LYS A 113 13.21 -4.48 -6.59
N MET A 114 13.66 -3.23 -6.50
CA MET A 114 12.86 -2.14 -5.94
C MET A 114 11.61 -1.84 -6.78
N GLN A 115 11.68 -1.93 -8.11
CA GLN A 115 10.51 -1.79 -8.99
C GLN A 115 9.50 -2.91 -8.79
N ILE A 116 9.95 -4.14 -8.55
CA ILE A 116 9.08 -5.29 -8.27
C ILE A 116 8.39 -5.11 -6.92
N ALA A 117 9.13 -4.71 -5.89
CA ALA A 117 8.56 -4.38 -4.58
C ALA A 117 7.56 -3.22 -4.68
N LEU A 118 7.86 -2.20 -5.49
CA LEU A 118 6.98 -1.06 -5.76
C LEU A 118 5.70 -1.52 -6.47
N ALA A 119 5.80 -2.40 -7.46
CA ALA A 119 4.63 -2.94 -8.16
C ALA A 119 3.74 -3.78 -7.25
N GLY A 120 4.34 -4.61 -6.37
CA GLY A 120 3.62 -5.36 -5.35
C GLY A 120 2.94 -4.43 -4.33
N GLY A 121 3.65 -3.44 -3.81
CA GLY A 121 3.08 -2.45 -2.91
C GLY A 121 1.94 -1.67 -3.56
N LEU A 122 2.10 -1.26 -4.81
CA LEU A 122 1.08 -0.55 -5.57
C LEU A 122 -0.16 -1.41 -5.77
N GLY A 123 0.00 -2.72 -6.03
CA GLY A 123 -1.13 -3.65 -6.12
C GLY A 123 -1.97 -3.67 -4.84
N HIS A 124 -1.32 -3.75 -3.67
CA HIS A 124 -2.00 -3.63 -2.37
C HIS A 124 -2.71 -2.28 -2.20
N GLY A 125 -2.00 -1.19 -2.52
CA GLY A 125 -2.53 0.17 -2.38
C GLY A 125 -3.74 0.45 -3.30
N VAL A 126 -3.67 0.00 -4.55
CA VAL A 126 -4.77 0.10 -5.51
C VAL A 126 -5.94 -0.77 -5.06
N ALA A 127 -5.71 -2.01 -4.61
CA ALA A 127 -6.76 -2.86 -4.09
C ALA A 127 -7.51 -2.20 -2.92
N HIS A 128 -6.76 -1.60 -1.99
CA HIS A 128 -7.32 -0.84 -0.87
C HIS A 128 -8.16 0.35 -1.35
N ALA A 129 -7.63 1.17 -2.25
CA ALA A 129 -8.33 2.34 -2.77
C ALA A 129 -9.60 1.95 -3.57
N VAL A 130 -9.52 0.89 -4.37
CA VAL A 130 -10.68 0.40 -5.14
C VAL A 130 -11.78 -0.09 -4.20
N PHE A 131 -11.44 -0.95 -3.24
CA PHE A 131 -12.43 -1.57 -2.35
C PHE A 131 -13.05 -0.56 -1.37
N PHE A 132 -12.22 0.24 -0.70
CA PHE A 132 -12.68 1.15 0.36
C PHE A 132 -13.05 2.56 -0.10
N CYS A 133 -12.80 2.93 -1.36
CA CYS A 133 -13.23 4.23 -1.90
C CYS A 133 -14.06 4.10 -3.16
N LEU A 134 -13.53 3.51 -4.25
CA LEU A 134 -14.27 3.47 -5.51
C LEU A 134 -15.57 2.65 -5.41
N GLY A 135 -15.55 1.56 -4.64
CA GLY A 135 -16.75 0.75 -4.37
C GLY A 135 -17.88 1.54 -3.68
N LEU A 136 -17.56 2.66 -3.03
CA LEU A 136 -18.53 3.53 -2.35
C LEU A 136 -18.85 4.81 -3.14
N LEU A 137 -18.22 5.01 -4.31
CA LEU A 137 -18.21 6.29 -5.01
C LEU A 137 -19.39 6.49 -5.97
N THR A 138 -20.15 5.43 -6.28
CA THR A 138 -21.29 5.50 -7.21
C THR A 138 -22.27 6.64 -6.90
N PRO A 139 -22.67 6.90 -5.63
CA PRO A 139 -23.60 7.99 -5.35
C PRO A 139 -23.00 9.39 -5.56
N ALA A 140 -21.67 9.52 -5.60
CA ALA A 140 -20.98 10.81 -5.80
C ALA A 140 -21.15 11.37 -7.22
N PHE A 141 -21.61 10.56 -8.18
CA PHE A 141 -21.93 11.00 -9.54
C PHE A 141 -23.30 11.70 -9.63
N GLY A 142 -24.11 11.63 -8.57
CA GLY A 142 -25.44 12.23 -8.51
C GLY A 142 -25.44 13.71 -8.10
N PRO A 143 -26.60 14.39 -8.21
CA PRO A 143 -26.76 15.82 -7.97
C PRO A 143 -26.56 16.25 -6.51
N ALA A 144 -26.49 15.30 -5.57
CA ALA A 144 -26.31 15.56 -4.15
C ALA A 144 -24.90 15.16 -3.66
N THR A 145 -24.56 15.57 -2.44
CA THR A 145 -23.40 15.07 -1.71
C THR A 145 -23.85 14.48 -0.38
N TYR A 146 -22.98 13.70 0.24
CA TYR A 146 -23.28 13.03 1.49
C TYR A 146 -22.34 13.49 2.59
N TYR A 147 -22.93 13.91 3.72
CA TYR A 147 -22.21 14.26 4.95
C TYR A 147 -22.64 13.31 6.05
N VAL A 148 -21.69 12.94 6.90
CA VAL A 148 -21.96 12.13 8.10
C VAL A 148 -21.94 13.07 9.30
N GLU A 149 -22.84 12.90 10.27
CA GLU A 149 -22.92 13.74 11.48
C GLU A 149 -21.58 13.85 12.22
N LYS A 150 -20.84 12.74 12.29
CA LYS A 150 -19.51 12.68 12.92
C LYS A 150 -18.45 13.49 12.17
N CYS A 151 -18.67 13.82 10.90
CA CYS A 151 -17.78 14.63 10.06
C CYS A 151 -18.61 15.55 9.14
N SER A 152 -19.34 16.51 9.72
CA SER A 152 -20.27 17.37 8.97
C SER A 152 -19.60 18.45 8.11
N LYS A 153 -18.31 18.70 8.29
CA LYS A 153 -17.56 19.76 7.60
C LYS A 153 -16.96 19.33 6.26
N ILE A 154 -16.80 18.02 6.03
CA ILE A 154 -16.13 17.46 4.85
C ILE A 154 -17.04 16.38 4.26
N PRO A 155 -17.32 16.40 2.94
CA PRO A 155 -18.17 15.38 2.35
C PRO A 155 -17.54 13.99 2.47
N PHE A 156 -18.37 12.98 2.72
CA PHE A 156 -17.95 11.60 2.95
C PHE A 156 -17.07 11.06 1.82
N PHE A 157 -17.42 11.34 0.56
CA PHE A 157 -16.66 10.88 -0.60
C PHE A 157 -15.24 11.48 -0.65
N LEU A 158 -15.07 12.74 -0.22
CA LEU A 158 -13.76 13.36 -0.12
C LEU A 158 -12.93 12.72 1.00
N VAL A 159 -13.55 12.49 2.18
CA VAL A 159 -12.92 11.77 3.30
C VAL A 159 -12.46 10.38 2.88
N SER A 160 -13.30 9.67 2.14
CA SER A 160 -12.97 8.34 1.61
C SER A 160 -11.80 8.41 0.63
N ALA A 161 -11.78 9.38 -0.29
CA ALA A 161 -10.74 9.51 -1.30
C ALA A 161 -9.37 9.87 -0.70
N ILE A 162 -9.32 10.80 0.26
CA ILE A 162 -8.06 11.22 0.90
C ILE A 162 -7.49 10.12 1.81
N ILE A 163 -8.34 9.34 2.49
CA ILE A 163 -7.90 8.17 3.27
C ILE A 163 -7.37 7.10 2.33
N ALA A 164 -8.07 6.82 1.22
CA ALA A 164 -7.61 5.85 0.22
C ALA A 164 -6.26 6.22 -0.39
N LEU A 165 -6.03 7.49 -0.70
CA LEU A 165 -4.73 7.97 -1.18
C LEU A 165 -3.61 7.74 -0.14
N ALA A 166 -3.90 8.02 1.14
CA ALA A 166 -2.92 7.83 2.20
C ALA A 166 -2.56 6.34 2.37
N PHE A 167 -3.55 5.44 2.41
CA PHE A 167 -3.30 4.00 2.47
C PHE A 167 -2.62 3.48 1.21
N ALA A 168 -2.99 3.96 0.02
CA ALA A 168 -2.30 3.60 -1.22
C ALA A 168 -0.82 3.97 -1.17
N THR A 169 -0.51 5.16 -0.66
CA THR A 169 0.87 5.62 -0.43
C THR A 169 1.60 4.72 0.58
N ILE A 170 0.98 4.48 1.75
CA ILE A 170 1.58 3.66 2.82
C ILE A 170 1.87 2.24 2.31
N HIS A 171 0.89 1.56 1.70
CA HIS A 171 1.10 0.20 1.17
C HIS A 171 2.17 0.15 0.08
N THR A 172 2.17 1.12 -0.84
CA THR A 172 3.12 1.17 -1.95
C THR A 172 4.56 1.23 -1.44
N PHE A 173 4.86 2.20 -0.57
CA PHE A 173 6.22 2.44 -0.13
C PHE A 173 6.65 1.54 1.03
N SER A 174 5.73 1.14 1.91
CA SER A 174 6.04 0.18 2.98
C SER A 174 6.42 -1.20 2.43
N MET A 175 5.90 -1.61 1.28
CA MET A 175 6.34 -2.84 0.62
C MET A 175 7.80 -2.76 0.17
N VAL A 176 8.19 -1.63 -0.43
CA VAL A 176 9.59 -1.38 -0.84
C VAL A 176 10.52 -1.43 0.37
N ILE A 177 10.11 -0.81 1.47
CA ILE A 177 10.86 -0.83 2.75
C ILE A 177 10.96 -2.25 3.31
N ALA A 178 9.85 -2.98 3.37
CA ALA A 178 9.81 -4.33 3.92
C ALA A 178 10.71 -5.30 3.14
N PHE A 179 10.60 -5.29 1.81
CA PHE A 179 11.39 -6.17 0.93
C PHE A 179 12.89 -5.87 1.08
N SER A 180 13.24 -4.59 1.07
CA SER A 180 14.60 -4.12 1.36
C SER A 180 15.11 -4.64 2.72
N GLY A 181 14.30 -4.49 3.77
CA GLY A 181 14.62 -4.98 5.11
C GLY A 181 14.76 -6.50 5.18
N TYR A 182 13.95 -7.25 4.45
CA TYR A 182 14.07 -8.72 4.37
C TYR A 182 15.35 -9.15 3.65
N GLU A 183 15.79 -8.42 2.62
CA GLU A 183 17.06 -8.69 1.91
C GLU A 183 18.29 -8.40 2.79
N GLU A 184 18.33 -7.22 3.41
CA GLU A 184 19.48 -6.76 4.21
C GLU A 184 19.54 -7.41 5.60
N GLY A 185 18.46 -8.06 6.05
CA GLY A 185 18.34 -8.48 7.44
C GLY A 185 18.10 -7.32 8.42
N ASN A 186 17.87 -6.09 7.94
CA ASN A 186 17.66 -4.91 8.77
C ASN A 186 16.32 -4.99 9.53
N LYS A 187 16.39 -5.21 10.84
CA LYS A 187 15.23 -5.35 11.73
C LYS A 187 14.33 -4.11 11.76
N VAL A 188 14.90 -2.92 11.60
CA VAL A 188 14.12 -1.67 11.58
C VAL A 188 13.18 -1.66 10.38
N ASP A 189 13.71 -1.92 9.19
CA ASP A 189 12.94 -1.91 7.94
C ASP A 189 11.95 -3.09 7.87
N GLN A 190 12.30 -4.24 8.46
CA GLN A 190 11.40 -5.39 8.60
C GLN A 190 10.16 -5.07 9.46
N CYS A 191 10.37 -4.42 10.60
CA CYS A 191 9.29 -4.08 11.52
C CYS A 191 8.56 -2.78 11.15
N PHE A 192 9.14 -1.94 10.30
CA PHE A 192 8.55 -0.66 9.92
C PHE A 192 7.17 -0.85 9.31
N ALA A 193 7.07 -1.69 8.28
CA ALA A 193 5.86 -1.89 7.49
C ALA A 193 4.65 -2.40 8.31
N PRO A 194 4.76 -3.43 9.18
CA PRO A 194 3.65 -3.85 10.03
C PRO A 194 3.27 -2.80 11.07
N VAL A 195 4.24 -2.08 11.64
CA VAL A 195 3.98 -1.02 12.63
C VAL A 195 3.21 0.14 12.00
N VAL A 196 3.67 0.68 10.86
CA VAL A 196 2.97 1.81 10.21
C VAL A 196 1.60 1.42 9.68
N HIS A 197 1.43 0.19 9.19
CA HIS A 197 0.13 -0.30 8.73
C HIS A 197 -0.86 -0.45 9.90
N LEU A 198 -0.41 -0.99 11.05
CA LEU A 198 -1.24 -1.08 12.25
C LEU A 198 -1.60 0.31 12.78
N ILE A 199 -0.64 1.24 12.88
CA ILE A 199 -0.90 2.61 13.31
C ILE A 199 -1.91 3.27 12.37
N ALA A 200 -1.72 3.18 11.05
CA ALA A 200 -2.63 3.73 10.06
C ALA A 200 -4.03 3.14 10.18
N GLY A 201 -4.15 1.81 10.33
CA GLY A 201 -5.41 1.11 10.56
C GLY A 201 -6.11 1.61 11.82
N MET A 202 -5.41 1.69 12.95
CA MET A 202 -5.97 2.13 14.22
C MET A 202 -6.38 3.61 14.20
N LEU A 203 -5.64 4.47 13.50
CA LEU A 203 -6.02 5.88 13.30
C LEU A 203 -7.38 6.02 12.60
N THR A 204 -7.82 5.05 11.79
CA THR A 204 -9.15 5.12 11.18
C THR A 204 -10.29 5.06 12.19
N LEU A 205 -10.07 4.48 13.38
CA LEU A 205 -11.06 4.43 14.45
C LEU A 205 -11.42 5.82 14.98
N THR A 206 -10.53 6.82 14.83
CA THR A 206 -10.86 8.19 15.25
C THR A 206 -12.05 8.73 14.47
N ASN A 207 -12.31 8.26 13.25
CA ASN A 207 -13.50 8.64 12.47
C ASN A 207 -14.82 8.20 13.13
N LEU A 208 -14.79 7.33 14.14
CA LEU A 208 -15.97 6.98 14.94
C LEU A 208 -16.34 8.05 15.97
N ALA A 209 -15.45 9.00 16.26
CA ALA A 209 -15.70 10.12 17.17
C ALA A 209 -16.23 11.35 16.42
N PHE A 210 -16.98 12.22 17.12
CA PHE A 210 -17.42 13.50 16.58
C PHE A 210 -16.23 14.40 16.25
N GLY A 211 -16.19 14.91 15.02
CA GLY A 211 -15.07 15.71 14.50
C GLY A 211 -13.78 14.91 14.27
N GLY A 212 -13.79 13.59 14.47
CA GLY A 212 -12.59 12.77 14.45
C GLY A 212 -11.87 12.70 13.11
N CYS A 213 -12.58 12.97 12.00
CA CYS A 213 -11.98 13.12 10.68
C CYS A 213 -10.97 14.29 10.61
N MET A 214 -11.22 15.39 11.32
CA MET A 214 -10.34 16.57 11.35
C MET A 214 -8.98 16.28 11.99
N ILE A 215 -8.91 15.25 12.84
CA ILE A 215 -7.70 14.83 13.55
C ILE A 215 -7.09 13.59 12.88
N GLY A 216 -7.93 12.60 12.56
CA GLY A 216 -7.50 11.33 11.97
C GLY A 216 -6.85 11.48 10.60
N ILE A 217 -7.39 12.35 9.73
CA ILE A 217 -6.84 12.56 8.39
C ILE A 217 -5.43 13.17 8.46
N PRO A 218 -5.17 14.30 9.16
CA PRO A 218 -3.82 14.83 9.28
C PRO A 218 -2.82 13.82 9.86
N LEU A 219 -3.20 13.09 10.91
CA LEU A 219 -2.34 12.07 11.51
C LEU A 219 -2.01 10.93 10.53
N LEU A 220 -2.99 10.47 9.77
CA LEU A 220 -2.78 9.45 8.74
C LEU A 220 -1.83 9.95 7.64
N TYR A 221 -1.94 11.23 7.24
CA TYR A 221 -1.00 11.83 6.29
C TYR A 221 0.40 12.01 6.88
N CYS A 222 0.55 12.29 8.18
CA CYS A 222 1.86 12.24 8.83
C CYS A 222 2.49 10.86 8.69
N VAL A 223 1.73 9.78 8.90
CA VAL A 223 2.22 8.40 8.71
C VAL A 223 2.60 8.14 7.25
N ALA A 224 1.79 8.60 6.29
CA ALA A 224 2.09 8.47 4.86
C ALA A 224 3.36 9.23 4.45
N ILE A 225 3.53 10.46 4.94
CA ILE A 225 4.72 11.29 4.69
C ILE A 225 5.96 10.65 5.32
N VAL A 226 5.88 10.18 6.57
CA VAL A 226 6.99 9.46 7.24
C VAL A 226 7.38 8.22 6.44
N THR A 227 6.39 7.45 5.95
CA THR A 227 6.63 6.27 5.10
C THR A 227 7.34 6.65 3.80
N LEU A 228 6.89 7.71 3.13
CA LEU A 228 7.49 8.19 1.88
C LEU A 228 8.93 8.67 2.10
N VAL A 229 9.16 9.50 3.12
CA VAL A 229 10.49 10.02 3.47
C VAL A 229 11.44 8.89 3.86
N HIS A 230 10.98 7.92 4.65
CA HIS A 230 11.79 6.76 5.03
C HIS A 230 12.17 5.92 3.81
N CYS A 231 11.20 5.64 2.93
CA CYS A 231 11.46 4.93 1.68
C CYS A 231 12.46 5.69 0.79
N GLY A 232 12.32 7.00 0.67
CA GLY A 232 13.23 7.85 -0.10
C GLY A 232 14.66 7.84 0.46
N LYS A 233 14.82 8.00 1.78
CA LYS A 233 16.13 7.93 2.45
C LYS A 233 16.79 6.56 2.27
N MET A 234 16.02 5.48 2.45
CA MET A 234 16.50 4.11 2.25
C MET A 234 16.93 3.87 0.79
N ALA A 235 16.12 4.27 -0.18
CA ALA A 235 16.45 4.16 -1.60
C ALA A 235 17.72 4.94 -1.97
N TRP A 236 17.85 6.18 -1.45
CA TRP A 236 19.02 7.01 -1.67
C TRP A 236 20.29 6.38 -1.10
N ARG A 237 20.23 5.84 0.13
CA ARG A 237 21.34 5.11 0.76
C ARG A 237 21.79 3.94 -0.14
N ARG A 238 20.85 3.10 -0.58
CA ARG A 238 21.13 1.94 -1.44
C ARG A 238 21.77 2.32 -2.78
N LEU A 239 21.31 3.39 -3.40
CA LEU A 239 21.86 3.89 -4.68
C LEU A 239 23.30 4.36 -4.54
N ILE A 240 23.64 5.01 -3.43
CA ILE A 240 25.03 5.44 -3.15
C ILE A 240 25.91 4.22 -2.93
N GLU A 241 25.45 3.26 -2.10
CA GLU A 241 26.19 2.04 -1.80
C GLU A 241 26.44 1.21 -3.07
N SER A 242 25.45 1.07 -3.95
CA SER A 242 25.62 0.35 -5.22
C SER A 242 26.63 1.02 -6.15
N ARG A 243 26.55 2.36 -6.30
CA ARG A 243 27.51 3.11 -7.12
C ARG A 243 28.93 3.02 -6.58
N SER A 244 29.11 3.07 -5.25
CA SER A 244 30.44 2.96 -4.63
C SER A 244 31.09 1.58 -4.89
N ARG A 245 30.29 0.51 -4.90
CA ARG A 245 30.77 -0.84 -5.22
C ARG A 245 31.22 -0.94 -6.67
N GLU A 246 30.45 -0.40 -7.62
CA GLU A 246 30.81 -0.39 -9.04
C GLU A 246 32.12 0.38 -9.30
N GLY A 247 32.30 1.55 -8.68
CA GLY A 247 33.53 2.36 -8.82
C GLY A 247 34.78 1.70 -8.22
N ASN A 248 34.64 0.91 -7.16
CA ASN A 248 35.75 0.15 -6.60
C ASN A 248 36.13 -1.05 -7.49
N PHE A 249 35.16 -1.72 -8.12
CA PHE A 249 35.44 -2.79 -9.07
C PHE A 249 36.17 -2.28 -10.33
N SER A 250 35.80 -1.10 -10.85
CA SER A 250 36.46 -0.52 -12.03
C SER A 250 37.90 -0.03 -11.78
N ASN A 251 38.25 0.34 -10.54
CA ASN A 251 39.61 0.73 -10.17
C ASN A 251 40.51 -0.46 -9.79
N SER A 252 39.95 -1.67 -9.71
CA SER A 252 40.67 -2.91 -9.35
C SER A 252 40.97 -3.82 -10.55
N GLN A 253 40.56 -3.42 -11.76
CA GLN A 253 40.96 -4.01 -13.05
C GLN A 253 41.96 -3.08 -13.73
#